data_AF-F6GSW0-F1
#
_entry.id   AF-F6GSW0-F1
#
_cell.length_a   1.000
_cell.length_b   1.000
_cell.length_c   1.000
_cell.angle_alpha   90.00
_cell.angle_beta   90.00
_cell.angle_gamma   90.00
#
_symmetry.space_group_name_H-M   'P 1'
#
loop_
_entity.id
_entity.type
_entity.pdbx_description
1 polymer ?
#
loop_
_entity_poly.entity_id
_entity_poly.type
_entity_poly.pdbx_seq_one_letter_code
_entity_poly.pdbx_strand_id
1 'polypeptide(L)'
;MGLGAYPCTDELSLQMLGMRGTVYANYAVDESDLFLAFGAGFDDRVTGKLETFARHAKIVHIDIDSSLGRISNPMCQFAQI
;
A
#
# COMPACT_ATOMS: atom_id res chain seq x y z
N MET A 1 -3.66 -4.02 9.02
CA MET A 1 -4.87 -4.20 9.87
C MET A 1 -6.08 -3.53 9.21
N GLY A 2 -6.44 -3.91 7.98
CA GLY A 2 -7.45 -3.17 7.18
C GLY A 2 -8.65 -4.00 6.72
N LEU A 3 -8.76 -5.25 7.16
CA LEU A 3 -9.91 -6.10 6.81
C LEU A 3 -11.19 -5.48 7.37
N GLY A 4 -12.21 -5.33 6.52
CA GLY A 4 -13.48 -4.70 6.89
C GLY A 4 -13.58 -3.20 6.60
N ALA A 5 -12.48 -2.53 6.21
CA ALA A 5 -12.55 -1.15 5.71
C ALA A 5 -13.24 -1.06 4.33
N TYR A 6 -13.13 -2.12 3.53
CA TYR A 6 -13.88 -2.33 2.29
C TYR A 6 -14.55 -3.72 2.35
N PRO A 7 -15.78 -3.90 1.82
CA PRO A 7 -16.45 -5.19 1.85
C PRO A 7 -15.68 -6.28 1.09
N CYS A 8 -15.26 -7.35 1.79
CA CYS A 8 -14.42 -8.40 1.20
C CYS A 8 -15.10 -9.24 0.10
N THR A 9 -16.43 -9.18 0.02
CA THR A 9 -17.25 -9.93 -0.94
C THR A 9 -17.58 -9.15 -2.21
N ASP A 10 -17.22 -7.87 -2.24
CA ASP A 10 -17.46 -7.01 -3.40
C ASP A 10 -16.49 -7.37 -4.54
N GLU A 11 -16.94 -7.23 -5.79
CA GLU A 11 -16.15 -7.61 -6.97
C GLU A 11 -14.86 -6.78 -7.13
N LEU A 12 -14.83 -5.55 -6.60
CA LEU A 12 -13.64 -4.70 -6.63
C LEU A 12 -12.69 -4.96 -5.45
N SER A 13 -13.05 -5.85 -4.52
CA SER A 13 -12.19 -6.19 -3.39
C SER A 13 -11.05 -7.11 -3.82
N LEU A 14 -9.84 -6.58 -3.80
CA LEU A 14 -8.62 -7.38 -3.98
C LEU A 14 -8.24 -8.21 -2.74
N GLN A 15 -9.01 -8.13 -1.66
CA GLN A 15 -8.73 -8.79 -0.38
C GLN A 15 -7.37 -8.37 0.20
N MET A 16 -6.71 -9.25 0.96
CA MET A 16 -5.52 -8.90 1.73
C MET A 16 -4.27 -8.86 0.84
N LEU A 17 -3.51 -7.76 0.95
CA LEU A 17 -2.16 -7.60 0.39
C LEU A 17 -1.09 -8.13 1.36
N GLY A 18 0.05 -8.62 0.83
CA GLY A 18 1.27 -8.89 1.59
C GLY A 18 1.70 -10.36 1.60
N MET A 19 2.55 -10.73 2.56
CA MET A 19 3.21 -12.05 2.64
C MET A 19 2.22 -13.24 2.72
N ARG A 20 1.04 -13.04 3.33
CA ARG A 20 -0.06 -14.03 3.34
C ARG A 20 -1.29 -13.52 2.58
N GLY A 21 -1.09 -12.52 1.73
CA GLY A 21 -2.12 -11.92 0.91
C GLY A 21 -2.49 -12.80 -0.28
N THR A 22 -3.47 -12.33 -1.05
CA THR A 22 -3.87 -12.97 -2.29
C THR A 22 -2.87 -12.65 -3.39
N VAL A 23 -2.68 -13.58 -4.33
CA VAL A 23 -1.75 -13.39 -5.45
C VAL A 23 -2.17 -12.19 -6.30
N TYR A 24 -3.48 -12.01 -6.53
CA TYR A 24 -4.00 -10.92 -7.33
C TYR A 24 -3.88 -9.55 -6.64
N ALA A 25 -3.94 -9.46 -5.30
CA ALA A 25 -3.63 -8.21 -4.60
C ALA A 25 -2.17 -7.80 -4.79
N ASN A 26 -1.24 -8.75 -4.60
CA ASN A 26 0.18 -8.48 -4.76
C ASN A 26 0.51 -8.11 -6.21
N TYR A 27 -0.09 -8.79 -7.18
CA TYR A 27 0.08 -8.50 -8.61
C TYR A 27 -0.47 -7.11 -8.98
N ALA A 28 -1.66 -6.74 -8.49
CA ALA A 28 -2.25 -5.44 -8.76
C ALA A 28 -1.38 -4.28 -8.23
N VAL A 29 -0.69 -4.47 -7.10
CA VAL A 29 0.25 -3.47 -6.58
C VAL A 29 1.53 -3.41 -7.39
N ASP A 30 2.06 -4.56 -7.83
CA ASP A 30 3.29 -4.62 -8.64
C ASP A 30 3.12 -3.92 -9.99
N GLU A 31 1.96 -4.10 -10.63
CA GLU A 31 1.61 -3.49 -11.94
C GLU A 31 0.98 -2.09 -11.82
N SER A 32 0.80 -1.57 -10.60
CA SER A 32 0.18 -0.25 -10.43
C SER A 32 1.11 0.89 -10.85
N ASP A 33 0.54 1.93 -11.45
CA ASP A 33 1.19 3.22 -11.71
C ASP A 33 0.89 4.27 -10.63
N LEU A 34 -0.11 3.99 -9.79
CA LEU A 34 -0.53 4.78 -8.63
C LEU A 34 -0.94 3.86 -7.48
N PHE A 35 -0.28 4.01 -6.32
CA PHE A 35 -0.59 3.29 -5.10
C PHE A 35 -1.11 4.26 -4.02
N LEU A 36 -2.37 4.08 -3.64
CA LEU A 36 -3.05 4.90 -2.63
C LEU A 36 -3.02 4.20 -1.28
N ALA A 37 -2.19 4.70 -0.36
CA ALA A 37 -2.06 4.21 1.00
C ALA A 37 -2.82 5.13 1.96
N PHE A 38 -3.98 4.67 2.47
CA PHE A 38 -4.77 5.38 3.46
C PHE A 38 -4.62 4.70 4.83
N GLY A 39 -4.06 5.40 5.82
CA GLY A 39 -3.88 4.93 7.20
C GLY A 39 -3.05 3.64 7.31
N ALA A 40 -2.05 3.48 6.45
CA ALA A 40 -1.28 2.25 6.31
C ALA A 40 0.18 2.46 6.69
N GLY A 41 0.60 1.87 7.82
CA GLY A 41 2.02 1.69 8.11
C GLY A 41 2.64 0.71 7.12
N PHE A 42 3.67 1.13 6.38
CA PHE A 42 4.45 0.30 5.45
C PHE A 42 5.32 -0.72 6.21
N ASP A 43 4.65 -1.70 6.81
CA ASP A 43 5.24 -2.82 7.55
C ASP A 43 5.88 -3.83 6.59
N ASP A 44 7.02 -4.38 6.98
CA ASP A 44 7.83 -5.32 6.17
C ASP A 44 7.07 -6.59 5.77
N ARG A 45 6.07 -7.01 6.55
CA ARG A 45 5.20 -8.15 6.23
C ARG A 45 4.24 -7.88 5.06
N VAL A 46 4.02 -6.61 4.72
CA VAL A 46 3.20 -6.22 3.57
C VAL A 46 4.10 -5.90 2.38
N THR A 47 5.16 -5.13 2.60
CA THR A 47 6.01 -4.64 1.50
C THR A 47 7.08 -5.65 1.06
N GLY A 48 7.50 -6.55 1.94
CA GLY A 48 8.70 -7.36 1.72
C GLY A 48 9.91 -6.45 1.51
N LYS A 49 10.58 -6.58 0.35
CA LYS A 49 11.67 -5.67 -0.04
C LYS A 49 11.10 -4.36 -0.59
N LEU A 50 11.35 -3.25 0.10
CA LEU A 50 10.87 -1.92 -0.28
C LEU A 50 11.29 -1.49 -1.70
N GLU A 51 12.49 -1.87 -2.15
CA GLU A 51 13.01 -1.55 -3.49
C GLU A 51 12.22 -2.21 -4.63
N THR A 52 11.53 -3.31 -4.32
CA THR A 52 10.70 -4.05 -5.28
C THR A 52 9.22 -3.75 -5.13
N PHE A 53 8.82 -3.18 -3.99
CA PHE A 53 7.42 -2.92 -3.71
C PHE A 53 6.92 -1.72 -4.53
N ALA A 54 5.85 -1.93 -5.32
CA ALA A 54 5.21 -0.89 -6.12
C ALA A 54 6.23 -0.08 -6.96
N ARG A 55 7.19 -0.77 -7.58
CA ARG A 55 8.38 -0.19 -8.24
C ARG A 55 8.02 0.91 -9.25
N HIS A 56 6.91 0.74 -9.95
CA HIS A 56 6.47 1.63 -11.02
C HIS A 56 5.41 2.65 -10.57
N ALA A 57 4.95 2.55 -9.32
CA ALA A 57 3.84 3.33 -8.83
C ALA A 57 4.28 4.66 -8.22
N LYS A 58 3.47 5.70 -8.44
CA LYS A 58 3.46 6.90 -7.60
C LYS A 58 2.72 6.56 -6.32
N ILE A 59 3.34 6.82 -5.17
CA ILE A 59 2.74 6.49 -3.87
C ILE A 59 2.13 7.75 -3.28
N VAL A 60 0.83 7.73 -3.03
CA VAL A 60 0.11 8.74 -2.24
C VAL A 60 -0.15 8.13 -0.88
N HIS A 61 0.42 8.73 0.16
CA HIS A 61 0.28 8.25 1.52
C HIS A 61 -0.43 9.29 2.37
N ILE A 62 -1.59 8.92 2.92
CA ILE A 62 -2.37 9.74 3.85
C ILE A 62 -2.36 9.02 5.19
N ASP A 63 -1.70 9.60 6.17
CA ASP A 63 -1.68 9.14 7.54
C ASP A 63 -1.78 10.33 8.50
N ILE A 64 -2.37 10.10 9.67
CA ILE A 64 -2.44 11.11 10.73
C ILE A 64 -1.08 11.25 11.43
N ASP A 65 -0.25 10.20 11.41
CA ASP A 65 1.08 10.22 12.00
C ASP A 65 2.14 10.66 10.97
N SER A 66 2.56 11.92 11.11
CA SER A 66 3.62 12.53 10.29
C SER A 66 4.99 11.84 10.38
N SER A 67 5.22 10.96 11.36
CA SER A 67 6.49 10.22 11.49
C SER A 67 6.61 9.05 10.51
N LEU A 68 5.48 8.46 10.09
CA LEU A 68 5.44 7.28 9.21
C LEU A 68 5.81 7.59 7.76
N GLY A 69 5.69 8.86 7.34
CA GLY A 69 6.10 9.30 6.00
C GLY A 69 7.61 9.17 5.75
N ARG A 70 8.46 9.11 6.78
CA ARG A 70 9.92 9.10 6.58
C ARG A 70 10.50 7.76 6.12
N ILE A 71 9.69 6.69 6.14
CA ILE A 71 10.17 5.31 6.06
C ILE A 71 10.06 4.74 4.62
N SER A 72 9.34 5.42 3.71
CA SER A 72 9.18 5.00 2.31
C SER A 72 9.86 6.00 1.36
N ASN A 73 10.74 5.46 0.50
CA ASN A 73 11.38 6.00 -0.71
C ASN A 73 11.25 7.54 -0.97
N PRO A 74 12.35 8.29 -1.24
CA PRO A 74 12.31 9.73 -1.54
C PRO A 74 11.42 10.19 -2.73
N MET A 75 10.79 9.26 -3.46
CA MET A 75 9.77 9.55 -4.48
C MET A 75 8.33 9.65 -3.95
N CYS A 76 8.07 9.39 -2.66
CA CYS A 76 6.78 9.66 -2.02
C CYS A 76 6.53 11.18 -1.99
N GLN A 77 5.71 11.68 -2.91
CA GLN A 77 5.18 13.04 -2.82
C GLN A 77 4.10 13.07 -1.74
N PHE A 78 4.47 13.54 -0.56
CA PHE A 78 3.54 13.78 0.54
C PHE A 78 2.60 14.93 0.18
N ALA A 79 1.39 14.59 -0.27
CA ALA A 79 0.28 15.54 -0.27
C ALA A 79 -0.23 15.63 1.17
N GLN A 80 0.27 16.63 1.91
CA GLN A 80 -0.29 17.00 3.22
C GLN A 80 -1.55 17.82 2.96
N ILE A 81 -2.70 17.35 3.47
CA ILE A 81 -3.90 18.15 3.71
C ILE A 81 -4.00 18.49 5.19
#